data_AF-A0A369QDA8-F1
#
_entry.id   AF-A0A369QDA8-F1
#
_cell.length_a   1.000
_cell.length_b   1.000
_cell.length_c   1.000
_cell.angle_alpha   90.00
_cell.angle_beta   90.00
_cell.angle_gamma   90.00
#
_symmetry.space_group_name_H-M   'P 1'
#
loop_
_entity.id
_entity.type
_entity.pdbx_description
1 polymer ?
#
loop_
_entity_poly.entity_id
_entity_poly.type
_entity_poly.pdbx_seq_one_letter_code
_entity_poly.pdbx_strand_id
1 'polypeptide(L)'
;MNAVSNSFQGTAAHSAAPAGAGDEQTDNHADNQASAFAAEWAAVEDAARAVSFMAGLAPEPASDQPRAFPDLIHEAGGWRLDEAAQRLADLAAILTPGVAALLGVLERGQNARVPALVLWREYHASRSALLALAK
;
A
#
# COMPACT_ATOMS: atom_id res chain seq x y z
N MET A 1 36.23 -63.05 -29.63
CA MET A 1 36.29 -63.36 -28.19
C MET A 1 35.09 -62.72 -27.49
N ASN A 2 34.24 -63.56 -26.89
CA ASN A 2 33.14 -63.36 -25.89
C ASN A 2 32.06 -62.28 -26.19
N ALA A 3 30.77 -62.56 -26.42
CA ALA A 3 29.74 -63.29 -25.62
C ALA A 3 29.61 -62.72 -24.19
N VAL A 4 28.46 -62.48 -23.56
CA VAL A 4 27.03 -62.77 -23.78
C VAL A 4 26.23 -61.94 -22.74
N SER A 5 24.99 -61.58 -23.10
CA SER A 5 23.79 -61.26 -22.32
C SER A 5 23.84 -60.74 -20.87
N ASN A 6 23.02 -59.73 -20.57
CA ASN A 6 21.90 -59.94 -19.64
C ASN A 6 20.76 -58.91 -19.81
N SER A 7 19.54 -59.42 -19.98
CA SER A 7 18.29 -58.68 -19.96
C SER A 7 17.62 -58.89 -18.60
N PHE A 8 17.13 -57.85 -17.94
CA PHE A 8 15.97 -58.00 -17.06
C PHE A 8 15.24 -56.66 -16.85
N GLN A 9 13.92 -56.70 -17.06
CA GLN A 9 12.98 -55.63 -16.78
C GLN A 9 12.90 -55.38 -15.27
N GLY A 10 12.77 -54.11 -14.87
CA GLY A 10 12.52 -53.73 -13.48
C GLY A 10 11.67 -52.47 -13.41
N THR A 11 10.35 -52.68 -13.45
CA THR A 11 9.31 -51.94 -12.70
C THR A 11 9.36 -50.41 -12.64
N ALA A 12 8.31 -49.82 -13.21
CA ALA A 12 7.82 -48.47 -12.96
C ALA A 12 7.79 -48.14 -11.46
N ALA A 13 8.65 -47.22 -11.03
CA ALA A 13 8.53 -46.53 -9.76
C ALA A 13 7.94 -45.14 -10.04
N HIS A 14 6.62 -45.06 -9.84
CA HIS A 14 5.82 -43.92 -9.44
C HIS A 14 6.52 -42.55 -9.51
N SER A 15 6.16 -41.76 -10.52
CA SER A 15 6.19 -40.31 -10.43
C SER A 15 5.33 -39.88 -9.24
N ALA A 16 5.98 -39.56 -8.12
CA ALA A 16 5.36 -38.85 -7.03
C ALA A 16 5.01 -37.45 -7.53
N ALA A 17 3.71 -37.20 -7.72
CA ALA A 17 3.17 -35.87 -7.92
C ALA A 17 3.48 -35.01 -6.68
N PRO A 18 3.88 -33.73 -6.83
CA PRO A 18 3.97 -32.84 -5.69
C PRO A 18 2.54 -32.51 -5.22
N ALA A 19 2.14 -33.12 -4.11
CA ALA A 19 0.98 -32.68 -3.33
C ALA A 19 1.42 -31.47 -2.49
N GLY A 20 1.13 -30.26 -2.97
CA GLY A 20 1.48 -29.02 -2.25
C GLY A 20 0.93 -27.72 -2.82
N ALA A 21 -0.07 -27.75 -3.71
CA ALA A 21 -0.53 -26.56 -4.43
C ALA A 21 -1.60 -25.70 -3.70
N GLY A 22 -1.72 -25.82 -2.37
CA GLY A 22 -2.80 -25.20 -1.59
C GLY A 22 -2.44 -23.90 -0.86
N ASP A 23 -1.23 -23.78 -0.35
CA ASP A 23 -0.88 -22.75 0.65
C ASP A 23 -0.01 -21.59 0.06
N GLU A 24 0.81 -21.85 -0.97
CA GLU A 24 1.66 -20.81 -1.59
C GLU A 24 0.85 -19.73 -2.34
N GLN A 25 -0.36 -20.04 -2.82
CA GLN A 25 -1.17 -19.10 -3.59
C GLN A 25 -1.85 -18.05 -2.68
N THR A 26 -2.20 -18.44 -1.44
CA THR A 26 -2.86 -17.55 -0.47
C THR A 26 -1.88 -16.56 0.15
N ASP A 27 -0.67 -17.01 0.49
CA ASP A 27 0.35 -16.16 1.12
C ASP A 27 0.80 -15.04 0.18
N ASN A 28 1.05 -15.37 -1.10
CA ASN A 28 1.43 -14.38 -2.12
C ASN A 28 0.35 -13.31 -2.36
N HIS A 29 -0.94 -13.63 -2.20
CA HIS A 29 -2.01 -12.68 -2.41
C HIS A 29 -2.10 -11.67 -1.26
N ALA A 30 -1.99 -12.14 -0.02
CA ALA A 30 -1.98 -11.29 1.17
C ALA A 30 -0.76 -10.35 1.17
N ASP A 31 0.43 -10.87 0.86
CA ASP A 31 1.66 -10.06 0.78
C ASP A 31 1.55 -8.97 -0.30
N ASN A 32 0.95 -9.28 -1.44
CA ASN A 32 0.73 -8.32 -2.51
C ASN A 32 -0.28 -7.24 -2.12
N GLN A 33 -1.35 -7.59 -1.39
CA GLN A 33 -2.31 -6.61 -0.87
C GLN A 33 -1.67 -5.70 0.18
N ALA A 34 -0.86 -6.24 1.10
CA ALA A 34 -0.13 -5.47 2.09
C ALA A 34 0.84 -4.47 1.43
N SER A 35 1.58 -4.94 0.42
CA SER A 35 2.49 -4.10 -0.38
C SER A 35 1.74 -2.99 -1.12
N ALA A 36 0.59 -3.32 -1.73
CA ALA A 36 -0.26 -2.34 -2.43
C ALA A 36 -0.79 -1.26 -1.47
N PHE A 37 -1.28 -1.66 -0.29
CA PHE A 37 -1.75 -0.74 0.73
C PHE A 37 -0.62 0.18 1.23
N ALA A 38 0.56 -0.37 1.52
CA ALA A 38 1.71 0.41 1.96
C ALA A 38 2.18 1.41 0.89
N ALA A 39 2.15 1.01 -0.39
CA ALA A 39 2.48 1.88 -1.51
C ALA A 39 1.48 3.03 -1.67
N GLU A 40 0.18 2.76 -1.56
CA GLU A 40 -0.86 3.78 -1.62
C GLU A 40 -0.79 4.75 -0.43
N TRP A 41 -0.54 4.23 0.77
CA TRP A 41 -0.31 5.05 1.96
C TRP A 41 0.88 5.99 1.77
N ALA A 42 2.01 5.50 1.27
CA ALA A 42 3.17 6.32 0.98
C ALA A 42 2.88 7.40 -0.07
N ALA A 43 2.11 7.08 -1.11
CA ALA A 43 1.70 8.04 -2.12
C ALA A 43 0.79 9.15 -1.55
N VAL A 44 -0.15 8.80 -0.68
CA VAL A 44 -1.01 9.75 0.02
C VAL A 44 -0.21 10.67 0.95
N GLU A 45 0.73 10.13 1.72
CA GLU A 45 1.63 10.92 2.58
C GLU A 45 2.51 11.89 1.76
N ASP A 46 3.00 11.47 0.58
CA ASP A 46 3.79 12.35 -0.28
C ASP A 46 2.94 13.47 -0.91
N ALA A 47 1.74 13.14 -1.40
CA ALA A 47 0.79 14.12 -1.89
C ALA A 47 0.45 15.16 -0.80
N ALA A 48 0.21 14.71 0.43
CA ALA A 48 -0.06 15.59 1.56
C ALA A 48 1.13 16.51 1.91
N ARG A 49 2.37 16.01 1.79
CA ARG A 49 3.58 16.81 1.94
C ARG A 49 3.68 17.90 0.87
N ALA A 50 3.33 17.59 -0.37
CA ALA A 50 3.25 18.59 -1.43
C ALA A 50 2.18 19.66 -1.11
N VAL A 51 1.01 19.26 -0.61
CA VAL A 51 -0.05 20.20 -0.19
C VAL A 51 0.40 21.09 0.96
N SER A 52 1.08 20.56 1.99
CA SER A 52 1.56 21.36 3.11
C SER A 52 2.61 22.39 2.68
N PHE A 53 3.48 22.02 1.74
CA PHE A 53 4.43 22.93 1.11
C PHE A 53 3.72 24.05 0.33
N MET A 54 2.71 23.72 -0.48
CA MET A 54 1.91 24.72 -1.21
C MET A 54 1.12 25.65 -0.27
N ALA A 55 0.70 25.17 0.90
CA ALA A 55 0.09 25.99 1.95
C ALA A 55 1.10 26.92 2.66
N GLY A 56 2.39 26.66 2.48
CA GLY A 56 3.50 27.33 3.16
C GLY A 56 3.53 27.04 4.65
N LEU A 57 3.20 25.80 5.02
CA LEU A 57 3.36 25.28 6.38
C LEU A 57 4.81 24.84 6.61
N ALA A 58 5.24 24.88 7.87
CA ALA A 58 6.50 24.24 8.25
C ALA A 58 6.36 22.71 8.09
N PRO A 59 7.45 21.99 7.77
CA PRO A 59 7.44 20.53 7.77
C PRO A 59 6.94 19.98 9.10
N GLU A 60 6.04 18.99 9.04
CA GLU A 60 5.63 18.25 10.24
C GLU A 60 6.87 17.53 10.82
N PRO A 61 7.05 17.55 12.15
CA PRO A 61 8.11 16.77 12.78
C PRO A 61 7.99 15.31 12.38
N ALA A 62 9.12 14.68 12.05
CA ALA A 62 9.14 13.25 11.76
C ALA A 62 8.59 12.48 12.98
N SER A 63 7.47 11.79 12.78
CA SER A 63 6.85 10.92 13.78
C SER A 63 6.86 9.48 13.28
N ASP A 64 7.02 8.54 14.21
CA ASP A 64 7.07 7.11 13.87
C ASP A 64 5.68 6.53 13.60
N GLN A 65 4.63 7.09 14.21
CA GLN A 65 3.27 6.56 14.12
C GLN A 65 2.73 6.46 12.69
N PRO A 66 2.85 7.48 11.83
CA PRO A 66 2.41 7.38 10.43
C PRO A 66 3.26 6.42 9.60
N ARG A 67 4.54 6.26 9.96
CA ARG A 67 5.45 5.34 9.26
C ARG A 67 5.13 3.88 9.59
N ALA A 68 4.80 3.59 10.85
CA ALA A 68 4.44 2.26 11.32
C ALA A 68 3.00 1.84 10.99
N PHE A 69 2.15 2.78 10.55
CA PHE A 69 0.73 2.54 10.35
C PHE A 69 0.40 1.35 9.42
N PRO A 70 1.03 1.19 8.23
CA PRO A 70 0.74 0.05 7.36
C PRO A 70 0.94 -1.31 8.03
N ASP A 71 2.02 -1.46 8.81
CA ASP A 71 2.32 -2.68 9.53
C ASP A 71 1.28 -2.92 10.64
N LEU A 72 0.98 -1.88 11.43
CA LEU A 72 0.05 -1.96 12.55
C LEU A 72 -1.39 -2.29 12.10
N ILE A 73 -1.86 -1.69 11.01
CA ILE A 73 -3.23 -1.94 10.52
C ILE A 73 -3.35 -3.30 9.84
N HIS A 74 -2.28 -3.78 9.20
CA HIS A 74 -2.22 -5.14 8.68
C HIS A 74 -2.23 -6.19 9.80
N GLU A 75 -1.48 -5.96 10.88
CA GLU A 75 -1.51 -6.80 12.09
C GLU A 75 -2.91 -6.80 12.74
N ALA A 76 -3.58 -5.66 12.79
CA ALA A 76 -4.94 -5.56 13.31
C ALA A 76 -5.97 -6.34 12.47
N GLY A 77 -5.79 -6.35 11.15
CA GLY A 77 -6.57 -7.16 10.19
C GLY A 77 -8.08 -6.94 10.22
N GLY A 78 -8.79 -7.84 9.53
CA GLY A 78 -10.26 -7.90 9.50
C GLY A 78 -10.93 -6.57 9.15
N TRP A 79 -12.04 -6.27 9.81
CA TRP A 79 -12.86 -5.09 9.50
C TRP A 79 -12.12 -3.76 9.61
N ARG A 80 -11.06 -3.68 10.44
CA ARG A 80 -10.26 -2.45 10.59
C ARG A 80 -9.39 -2.21 9.37
N LEU A 81 -8.80 -3.28 8.82
CA LEU A 81 -8.02 -3.22 7.59
C LEU A 81 -8.91 -2.87 6.40
N ASP A 82 -10.10 -3.50 6.31
CA ASP A 82 -11.07 -3.19 5.26
C ASP A 82 -11.51 -1.72 5.29
N GLU A 83 -11.85 -1.21 6.48
CA GLU A 83 -12.20 0.19 6.68
C GLU A 83 -11.03 1.13 6.37
N ALA A 84 -9.81 0.77 6.78
CA ALA A 84 -8.63 1.57 6.48
C ALA A 84 -8.34 1.63 4.97
N ALA A 85 -8.49 0.50 4.26
CA ALA A 85 -8.33 0.44 2.81
C ALA A 85 -9.34 1.33 2.09
N GLN A 86 -10.62 1.25 2.46
CA GLN A 86 -11.65 2.11 1.87
C GLN A 86 -11.37 3.60 2.13
N ARG A 87 -11.04 3.95 3.38
CA ARG A 87 -10.77 5.34 3.75
C ARG A 87 -9.49 5.89 3.12
N LEU A 88 -8.50 5.03 2.89
CA LEU A 88 -7.28 5.40 2.15
C LEU A 88 -7.60 5.68 0.68
N ALA A 89 -8.40 4.83 0.03
CA ALA A 89 -8.86 5.05 -1.34
C ALA A 89 -9.66 6.35 -1.47
N ASP A 90 -10.54 6.65 -0.51
CA ASP A 90 -11.30 7.91 -0.48
C ASP A 90 -10.37 9.13 -0.34
N LEU A 91 -9.33 9.03 0.50
CA LEU A 91 -8.32 10.06 0.63
C LEU A 91 -7.55 10.27 -0.68
N ALA A 92 -7.13 9.20 -1.34
CA ALA A 92 -6.45 9.27 -2.63
C ALA A 92 -7.33 9.93 -3.71
N ALA A 93 -8.63 9.60 -3.71
CA ALA A 93 -9.62 10.17 -4.62
C ALA A 93 -9.85 11.68 -4.42
N ILE A 94 -9.61 12.22 -3.21
CA ILE A 94 -9.69 13.65 -2.91
C ILE A 94 -8.35 14.35 -3.18
N LEU A 95 -7.23 13.77 -2.72
CA LEU A 95 -5.91 14.39 -2.81
C LEU A 95 -5.41 14.50 -4.24
N THR A 96 -5.59 13.46 -5.06
CA THR A 96 -5.07 13.44 -6.44
C THR A 96 -5.62 14.60 -7.29
N PRO A 97 -6.95 14.78 -7.42
CA PRO A 97 -7.48 15.93 -8.15
C PRO A 97 -7.24 17.25 -7.42
N GLY A 98 -7.19 17.26 -6.08
CA GLY A 98 -6.88 18.45 -5.30
C GLY A 98 -5.49 19.01 -5.59
N VAL A 99 -4.47 18.15 -5.60
CA VAL A 99 -3.08 18.50 -5.96
C VAL A 99 -3.02 18.98 -7.41
N ALA A 100 -3.65 18.27 -8.35
CA ALA A 100 -3.67 18.68 -9.76
C ALA A 100 -4.30 20.08 -9.94
N ALA A 101 -5.39 20.37 -9.22
CA ALA A 101 -6.02 21.68 -9.25
C ALA A 101 -5.13 22.78 -8.67
N LEU A 102 -4.43 22.52 -7.56
CA LEU A 102 -3.48 23.47 -6.97
C LEU A 102 -2.30 23.76 -7.90
N LEU A 103 -1.75 22.74 -8.56
CA LEU A 103 -0.71 22.91 -9.58
C LEU A 103 -1.20 23.78 -10.72
N GLY A 104 -2.42 23.55 -11.23
CA GLY A 104 -3.00 24.40 -12.28
C GLY A 104 -3.21 25.86 -11.86
N VAL A 105 -3.48 26.12 -10.57
CA VAL A 105 -3.52 27.50 -10.02
C VAL A 105 -2.12 28.13 -10.05
N LEU A 106 -1.10 27.39 -9.61
CA LEU A 106 0.29 27.86 -9.60
C LEU A 106 0.82 28.11 -11.03
N GLU A 107 0.50 27.24 -11.99
CA GLU A 107 0.87 27.40 -13.40
C GLU A 107 0.29 28.68 -14.03
N ARG A 108 -0.88 29.14 -13.54
CA ARG A 108 -1.47 30.43 -13.93
C ARG A 108 -0.85 31.63 -13.20
N GLY A 109 0.17 31.42 -12.38
CA GLY A 109 0.80 32.45 -11.54
C GLY A 109 -0.09 32.94 -10.39
N GLN A 110 -1.14 32.18 -10.03
CA GLN A 110 -2.06 32.54 -8.98
C GLN A 110 -1.63 31.94 -7.63
N ASN A 111 -2.13 32.53 -6.54
CA ASN A 111 -1.81 32.08 -5.19
C ASN A 111 -2.70 30.90 -4.76
N ALA A 112 -2.09 29.72 -4.59
CA ALA A 112 -2.77 28.49 -4.16
C ALA A 112 -2.76 28.25 -2.63
N ARG A 113 -2.22 29.18 -1.81
CA ARG A 113 -1.98 28.93 -0.38
C ARG A 113 -3.25 28.64 0.42
N VAL A 114 -4.31 29.43 0.22
CA VAL A 114 -5.58 29.26 0.96
C VAL A 114 -6.25 27.93 0.62
N PRO A 115 -6.49 27.57 -0.66
CA PRO A 115 -7.07 26.27 -0.98
C PRO A 115 -6.16 25.10 -0.57
N ALA A 116 -4.83 25.24 -0.63
CA ALA A 116 -3.90 24.23 -0.14
C ALA A 116 -4.03 24.03 1.39
N LEU A 117 -4.20 25.11 2.16
CA LEU A 117 -4.38 25.02 3.61
C LEU A 117 -5.68 24.29 3.99
N VAL A 118 -6.76 24.52 3.24
CA VAL A 118 -8.03 23.81 3.45
C VAL A 118 -7.85 22.31 3.17
N LEU A 119 -7.30 21.96 2.01
CA LEU A 119 -7.06 20.56 1.65
C LEU A 119 -6.14 19.85 2.66
N TRP A 120 -5.10 20.54 3.13
CA TRP A 120 -4.19 20.00 4.16
C TRP A 120 -4.93 19.68 5.46
N ARG A 121 -5.84 20.54 5.91
CA ARG A 121 -6.62 20.32 7.15
C ARG A 121 -7.55 19.11 7.02
N GLU A 122 -8.23 18.98 5.89
CA GLU A 122 -9.11 17.83 5.61
C GLU A 122 -8.31 16.52 5.60
N TYR A 123 -7.15 16.51 4.94
CA TYR A 123 -6.24 15.37 5.00
C TYR A 123 -5.77 15.08 6.43
N HIS A 124 -5.32 16.09 7.17
CA HIS A 124 -4.79 15.90 8.52
C HIS A 124 -5.83 15.32 9.48
N ALA A 125 -7.09 15.78 9.38
CA ALA A 125 -8.20 15.22 10.14
C ALA A 125 -8.49 13.76 9.75
N SER A 126 -8.54 13.48 8.45
CA SER A 126 -8.79 12.14 7.92
C SER A 126 -7.69 11.14 8.30
N ARG A 127 -6.42 11.54 8.16
CA ARG A 127 -5.24 10.77 8.58
C ARG A 127 -5.27 10.46 10.07
N SER A 128 -5.58 11.44 10.91
CA SER A 128 -5.69 11.24 12.36
C SER A 128 -6.73 10.16 12.70
N ALA A 129 -7.84 10.14 11.97
CA ALA A 129 -8.89 9.14 12.14
C ALA A 129 -8.55 7.78 11.50
N LEU A 130 -7.67 7.71 10.49
CA LEU A 130 -7.09 6.44 9.99
C LEU A 130 -6.14 5.84 11.02
N LEU A 131 -5.21 6.63 11.55
CA LEU A 131 -4.26 6.20 12.58
C LEU A 131 -4.95 5.71 13.86
N ALA A 132 -6.19 6.17 14.13
CA ALA A 132 -6.99 5.69 15.25
C ALA A 132 -7.53 4.26 15.06
N LEU A 133 -7.59 3.73 13.84
CA LEU A 133 -8.01 2.35 13.58
C LEU A 133 -6.95 1.33 14.03
N ALA A 134 -5.68 1.74 14.09
CA ALA A 134 -4.56 0.90 14.50
C ALA A 134 -4.23 0.99 16.01
N LYS A 135 -5.15 1.55 16.80
CA LYS A 135 -5.06 1.63 18.27
C LYS A 135 -6.04 0.65 18.91
#